data_AF-A0A3D3QJH9-F1
#
_entry.id   AF-A0A3D3QJH9-F1
#
_cell.length_a   1.000
_cell.length_b   1.000
_cell.length_c   1.000
_cell.angle_alpha   90.00
_cell.angle_beta   90.00
_cell.angle_gamma   90.00
#
_symmetry.space_group_name_H-M   'P 1'
#
loop_
_entity.id
_entity.type
_entity.pdbx_description
1 polymer ?
#
loop_
_entity_poly.entity_id
_entity_poly.type
_entity_poly.pdbx_seq_one_letter_code
_entity_poly.pdbx_strand_id
1 'polypeptide(L)'
;MAAVTVALLKIAEVCELLQVSDWTLAGWRKSGFGPPFLRLKGVDIRYPADKLQAWCDERTVSSLAEERGKGQTFPGSEAGGFS
;
A
#
# COMPACT_ATOMS: atom_id res chain seq x y z
N MET A 1 -27.79 12.23 8.19
CA MET A 1 -27.24 10.99 7.62
C MET A 1 -26.08 11.38 6.72
N ALA A 2 -24.83 11.16 7.15
CA ALA A 2 -23.69 11.37 6.26
C ALA A 2 -23.76 10.29 5.17
N ALA A 3 -23.84 10.68 3.91
CA ALA A 3 -23.67 9.75 2.81
C ALA A 3 -22.28 9.13 2.97
N VAL A 4 -22.21 7.83 3.20
CA VAL A 4 -20.93 7.12 3.20
C VAL A 4 -20.47 7.08 1.74
N THR A 5 -19.72 8.09 1.33
CA THR A 5 -19.08 8.13 0.02
C THR A 5 -17.95 7.13 0.03
N VAL A 6 -18.23 5.89 -0.38
CA VAL A 6 -17.20 4.86 -0.51
C VAL A 6 -16.33 5.21 -1.71
N ALA A 7 -15.28 6.00 -1.49
CA ALA A 7 -14.29 6.31 -2.52
C ALA A 7 -13.51 5.02 -2.84
N LEU A 8 -13.82 4.42 -4.00
CA LEU A 8 -13.20 3.20 -4.50
C LEU A 8 -12.08 3.55 -5.49
N LEU A 9 -10.86 3.61 -4.97
CA LEU A 9 -9.66 3.96 -5.70
C LEU A 9 -9.24 2.83 -6.65
N LYS A 10 -8.74 3.21 -7.83
CA LYS A 10 -8.12 2.26 -8.77
C LYS A 10 -6.68 1.98 -8.33
N ILE A 11 -6.09 0.94 -8.91
CA ILE A 11 -4.67 0.60 -8.71
C ILE A 11 -3.77 1.82 -8.96
N ALA A 12 -3.97 2.55 -10.07
CA ALA A 12 -3.18 3.73 -10.41
C ALA A 12 -3.23 4.81 -9.32
N GLU A 13 -4.43 5.16 -8.86
CA GLU A 13 -4.62 6.15 -7.78
C GLU A 13 -3.92 5.72 -6.49
N VAL A 14 -3.99 4.43 -6.12
CA VAL A 14 -3.32 3.91 -4.92
C VAL A 14 -1.80 3.94 -5.07
N CYS A 15 -1.30 3.60 -6.26
CA CYS A 15 0.11 3.71 -6.58
C CYS A 15 0.61 5.15 -6.46
N GLU A 16 -0.17 6.13 -6.93
CA GLU A 16 0.16 7.54 -6.77
C GLU A 16 0.10 7.99 -5.30
N LEU A 17 -0.91 7.57 -4.54
CA LEU A 17 -1.03 7.93 -3.13
C LEU A 17 0.08 7.35 -2.25
N LEU A 18 0.46 6.09 -2.51
CA LEU A 18 1.52 5.41 -1.75
C LEU A 18 2.92 5.65 -2.33
N GLN A 19 3.03 6.31 -3.49
CA GLN A 19 4.27 6.50 -4.24
C GLN A 19 5.00 5.16 -4.51
N VAL A 20 4.25 4.14 -4.95
CA VAL A 20 4.78 2.81 -5.28
C VAL A 20 4.39 2.40 -6.70
N SER A 21 5.23 1.61 -7.35
CA SER A 21 4.94 1.07 -8.68
C SER A 21 3.78 0.06 -8.65
N ASP A 22 3.09 -0.10 -9.78
CA ASP A 22 2.03 -1.11 -9.96
C ASP A 22 2.55 -2.53 -9.69
N TRP A 23 3.80 -2.78 -10.06
CA TRP A 23 4.50 -4.04 -9.83
C TRP A 23 4.65 -4.35 -8.34
N THR A 24 5.01 -3.35 -7.53
CA THR A 24 5.11 -3.47 -6.07
C THR A 24 3.76 -3.83 -5.47
N LEU A 25 2.69 -3.14 -5.90
CA LEU A 25 1.33 -3.42 -5.44
C LEU A 25 0.83 -4.80 -5.90
N ALA A 26 1.22 -5.26 -7.09
CA ALA A 26 0.95 -6.62 -7.57
C ALA A 26 1.71 -7.68 -6.75
N GLY A 27 2.97 -7.42 -6.42
CA GLY A 27 3.78 -8.26 -5.54
C GLY A 27 3.15 -8.40 -4.15
N TRP A 28 2.75 -7.28 -3.55
CA TRP A 28 2.04 -7.25 -2.27
C TRP A 28 0.79 -8.14 -2.28
N ARG A 29 -0.07 -7.97 -3.29
CA ARG A 29 -1.27 -8.81 -3.46
C ARG A 29 -0.97 -10.31 -3.54
N LYS A 30 0.11 -10.70 -4.24
CA LYS A 30 0.53 -12.10 -4.35
C LYS A 30 1.07 -12.66 -3.03
N SER A 31 1.81 -11.85 -2.29
CA SER A 31 2.39 -12.23 -0.99
C SER A 31 1.39 -12.19 0.16
N GLY A 32 0.14 -11.78 -0.08
CA GLY A 32 -0.86 -11.58 0.98
C GLY A 32 -0.55 -10.36 1.87
N PHE A 33 0.24 -9.43 1.36
CA PHE A 33 0.64 -8.20 2.03
C PHE A 33 -0.03 -6.98 1.38
N GLY A 34 -0.13 -5.88 2.12
CA GLY A 34 -0.60 -4.59 1.60
C GLY A 34 -2.04 -4.23 2.00
N PRO A 35 -2.54 -3.10 1.47
CA PRO A 35 -3.85 -2.59 1.83
C PRO A 35 -4.97 -3.52 1.34
N PRO A 36 -6.07 -3.64 2.09
CA PRO A 36 -7.19 -4.47 1.72
C PRO A 36 -7.82 -3.97 0.42
N PHE A 37 -8.10 -4.92 -0.48
CA PHE A 37 -8.63 -4.65 -1.80
C PHE A 37 -9.92 -5.42 -2.01
N LEU A 38 -10.80 -4.83 -2.82
CA LEU A 38 -12.00 -5.44 -3.35
C LEU A 38 -11.69 -5.91 -4.76
N ARG A 39 -11.96 -7.18 -5.01
CA ARG A 39 -11.98 -7.72 -6.36
C ARG A 39 -13.40 -7.64 -6.88
N LEU A 40 -13.64 -6.74 -7.83
CA LEU A 40 -14.88 -6.71 -8.60
C LEU A 40 -14.83 -7.83 -9.66
N LYS A 41 -15.94 -8.01 -10.38
CA LYS A 41 -16.04 -9.05 -11.41
C LYS A 41 -14.90 -8.92 -12.44
N GLY A 42 -14.13 -9.99 -12.63
CA GLY A 42 -13.02 -10.04 -13.57
C GLY A 42 -11.69 -9.56 -12.98
N VAL A 43 -11.08 -8.57 -13.65
CA VAL A 43 -9.73 -8.03 -13.38
C VAL A 43 -9.78 -6.67 -12.67
N ASP A 44 -10.98 -6.10 -12.47
CA ASP A 44 -11.12 -4.79 -11.84
C ASP A 44 -10.93 -4.92 -10.31
N ILE A 45 -9.88 -4.27 -9.82
CA ILE A 45 -9.49 -4.27 -8.42
C ILE A 45 -9.60 -2.84 -7.89
N ARG A 46 -10.29 -2.69 -6.77
CA ARG A 46 -10.57 -1.42 -6.13
C ARG A 46 -10.09 -1.41 -4.70
N TYR A 47 -9.63 -0.27 -4.24
CA TYR A 47 -9.18 -0.04 -2.88
C TYR A 47 -10.14 0.95 -2.22
N PRO A 48 -10.85 0.56 -1.14
CA PRO A 48 -11.62 1.52 -0.36
C PRO A 48 -10.65 2.52 0.29
N ALA A 49 -10.84 3.81 0.04
CA ALA A 49 -9.98 4.86 0.56
C ALA A 49 -9.87 4.83 2.10
N ASP A 50 -10.99 4.61 2.80
CA ASP A 50 -11.03 4.45 4.25
C ASP A 50 -10.11 3.33 4.76
N LYS A 51 -10.17 2.17 4.10
CA LYS A 51 -9.37 1.01 4.50
C LYS A 51 -7.91 1.17 4.14
N LEU A 52 -7.61 1.84 3.03
CA LEU A 52 -6.24 2.22 2.65
C LEU A 52 -5.64 3.17 3.70
N GLN A 53 -6.42 4.16 4.14
CA GLN A 53 -5.99 5.10 5.17
C GLN A 53 -5.79 4.40 6.52
N ALA A 54 -6.72 3.56 6.95
CA ALA A 54 -6.58 2.78 8.19
C ALA A 54 -5.37 1.85 8.15
N TRP A 55 -5.07 1.24 7.00
CA TRP A 55 -3.86 0.44 6.80
C TRP A 55 -2.58 1.26 6.93
N CYS A 56 -2.59 2.50 6.41
CA CYS A 56 -1.47 3.43 6.56
C CYS A 56 -1.30 3.83 8.04
N ASP A 57 -2.39 4.12 8.74
CA ASP A 57 -2.40 4.52 10.16
C ASP A 57 -1.91 3.40 11.08
N GLU A 58 -2.42 2.17 10.92
CA GLU A 58 -1.96 0.98 11.66
C GLU A 58 -0.46 0.73 11.50
N ARG A 59 0.09 1.04 10.32
CA ARG A 59 1.51 0.87 9.98
C ARG A 59 2.35 2.11 10.22
N THR A 60 1.73 3.24 10.59
CA THR A 60 2.44 4.46 10.96
C THR A 60 3.02 4.24 12.34
N VAL A 61 4.25 3.74 12.38
CA VAL A 61 5.02 3.59 13.61
C VAL A 61 5.33 4.99 14.13
N SER A 62 4.70 5.39 15.22
CA SER A 62 4.91 6.70 15.86
C SER A 62 6.31 6.85 16.49
N SER A 63 7.10 5.78 16.52
CA SER A 63 8.50 5.77 16.99
C SER A 63 9.43 4.95 16.08
N LEU A 64 9.96 5.56 15.02
CA LEU A 64 11.03 4.98 14.18
C LEU A 64 12.42 4.98 14.88
N ALA A 65 12.52 5.46 16.13
CA ALA A 65 13.77 5.43 16.90
C ALA A 65 14.05 4.05 17.54
N GLU A 66 13.04 3.25 17.85
CA GLU A 66 13.24 1.98 18.59
C GLU A 66 13.40 0.74 17.69
N GLU A 67 12.79 0.71 16.50
CA GLU A 67 12.72 -0.53 15.70
C GLU A 67 13.77 -0.65 14.58
N ARG A 68 14.44 0.45 14.18
CA ARG A 68 15.47 0.43 13.13
C ARG A 68 16.75 -0.34 13.51
N GLY A 69 16.88 -0.79 14.76
CA GLY A 69 18.08 -1.46 15.28
C GLY A 69 18.11 -2.98 15.12
N LYS A 70 17.04 -3.66 14.68
CA LYS A 70 17.02 -5.13 14.60
C LYS A 70 16.69 -5.66 13.20
N GLY A 71 17.65 -5.48 12.29
CA GLY A 71 18.08 -6.57 11.42
C GLY A 71 17.17 -6.98 10.26
N GLN A 72 16.67 -6.05 9.44
CA GLN A 72 16.10 -6.44 8.15
C GLN A 72 16.75 -5.67 6.98
N THR A 73 17.56 -6.39 6.20
CA THR A 73 17.97 -5.99 4.86
C THR A 73 16.77 -6.19 3.92
N PHE A 74 16.36 -5.13 3.22
CA PHE A 74 15.30 -5.22 2.21
C PHE A 74 15.92 -5.75 0.90
N PRO A 75 15.51 -6.94 0.42
CA PRO A 75 15.96 -7.44 -0.88
C PRO A 75 15.42 -6.52 -1.99
N GLY A 76 16.33 -5.92 -2.77
CA GLY A 76 16.01 -4.90 -3.79
C GLY A 76 16.63 -3.52 -3.57
N SER A 77 17.42 -3.32 -2.49
CA SER A 77 18.13 -2.05 -2.21
C SER A 77 19.34 -1.78 -3.13
N GLU A 78 19.55 -2.61 -4.16
CA GLU A 78 20.75 -2.62 -5.02
C GLU A 78 20.54 -1.92 -6.38
N ALA A 79 19.33 -1.45 -6.69
CA ALA A 79 19.06 -0.82 -7.97
C ALA A 79 19.25 0.71 -7.90
N GLY A 80 20.49 1.15 -8.18
CA GLY A 80 20.79 2.38 -8.92
C GLY A 80 20.56 3.70 -8.19
N GLY A 81 21.67 4.39 -7.87
CA GLY A 81 21.64 5.83 -7.64
C GLY A 81 21.02 6.56 -8.83
N PHE A 82 20.09 7.47 -8.56
CA PHE A 82 19.73 8.49 -9.54
C PHE A 82 20.90 9.47 -9.63
N SER A 83 21.44 9.60 -10.84
CA SER A 83 22.51 10.53 -11.21
C SER A 83 22.05 11.98 -11.13
#